data_AF-A0A838RZZ8-F1
#
_entry.id   AF-A0A838RZZ8-F1
#
_cell.length_a   1.000
_cell.length_b   1.000
_cell.length_c   1.000
_cell.angle_alpha   90.00
_cell.angle_beta   90.00
_cell.angle_gamma   90.00
#
_symmetry.space_group_name_H-M   'P 1'
#
loop_
_entity.id
_entity.type
_entity.pdbx_description
1 polymer ?
#
loop_
_entity_poly.entity_id
_entity_poly.type
_entity_poly.pdbx_seq_one_letter_code
_entity_poly.pdbx_strand_id
1 'polypeptide(L)' 'MSKLTDADGEQAESQHWIDTATACRYLSDDQRERLVAKCTRVGQMLGTMIAEPDKWCQKPASRRSGLKSTV' A
#
# COMPACT_ATOMS: atom_id res chain seq x y z
N MET A 1 -8.89 -6.72 -1.47
CA MET A 1 -9.28 -5.39 -2.00
C MET A 1 -9.20 -4.29 -0.95
N SER A 2 -10.09 -4.21 0.06
CA SER A 2 -10.11 -3.09 1.02
C SER A 2 -8.72 -2.67 1.55
N LYS A 3 -7.89 -3.59 2.05
CA LYS A 3 -6.57 -3.24 2.60
C LYS A 3 -5.59 -2.60 1.59
N LEU A 4 -5.67 -2.96 0.31
CA LEU A 4 -4.79 -2.40 -0.71
C LEU A 4 -5.25 -1.01 -1.14
N THR A 5 -6.57 -0.78 -1.19
CA THR A 5 -7.12 0.55 -1.46
C THR A 5 -6.89 1.50 -0.29
N ASP A 6 -6.94 0.99 0.96
CA ASP A 6 -6.60 1.77 2.14
C ASP A 6 -5.12 2.21 2.08
N ALA A 7 -4.21 1.29 1.75
CA ALA A 7 -2.78 1.60 1.58
C ALA A 7 -2.48 2.59 0.43
N ASP A 8 -3.24 2.52 -0.66
CA ASP A 8 -3.13 3.49 -1.76
C ASP A 8 -3.56 4.90 -1.32
N GLY A 9 -4.63 4.97 -0.51
CA GLY A 9 -5.05 6.21 0.16
C GLY A 9 -3.98 6.77 1.11
N GLU A 10 -3.44 5.95 2.01
CA GLU A 10 -2.35 6.34 2.93
C GLU A 10 -1.08 6.80 2.18
N GLN A 11 -0.79 6.20 1.02
CA GLN A 11 0.31 6.66 0.16
C GLN A 11 0.04 8.06 -0.40
N ALA A 12 -1.18 8.32 -0.89
CA ALA A 12 -1.57 9.64 -1.40
C ALA A 12 -1.50 10.71 -0.31
N GLU A 13 -1.95 10.41 0.90
CA GLU A 13 -1.81 11.29 2.06
C GLU A 13 -0.33 11.57 2.39
N SER A 14 0.53 10.55 2.36
CA SER A 14 1.97 10.72 2.57
C SER A 14 2.58 11.68 1.56
N GLN A 15 2.17 11.59 0.28
CA GLN A 15 2.63 12.50 -0.77
C GLN A 15 2.15 13.93 -0.53
N HIS A 16 0.90 14.11 -0.11
CA HIS A 16 0.36 15.42 0.28
C HIS A 16 1.16 16.06 1.43
N TRP A 17 1.58 15.26 2.42
CA TRP A 17 2.41 15.75 3.53
C TRP A 17 3.82 16.15 3.10
N ILE A 18 4.41 15.45 2.12
CA ILE A 18 5.70 15.85 1.53
C ILE A 18 5.58 17.21 0.83
N ASP A 19 4.53 17.41 0.04
CA ASP A 19 4.28 18.69 -0.64
C ASP A 19 4.04 19.83 0.39
N THR A 20 3.27 19.55 1.44
CA THR A 20 3.03 20.50 2.54
C THR A 20 4.32 20.88 3.26
N ALA A 21 5.15 19.90 3.63
CA ALA A 21 6.43 20.14 4.30
C ALA A 21 7.40 20.95 3.42
N THR A 22 7.36 20.74 2.10
CA THR A 22 8.14 21.53 1.13
C THR A 22 7.63 22.96 1.04
N ALA A 23 6.31 23.17 1.00
CA ALA A 23 5.71 24.51 1.02
C ALA A 23 6.07 25.29 2.29
N CYS A 24 6.17 24.60 3.43
CA CYS A 24 6.66 25.16 4.69
C CYS A 24 8.19 25.29 4.78
N ARG A 25 8.93 24.94 3.71
CA ARG A 25 10.41 24.98 3.62
C ARG A 25 11.13 24.07 4.63
N TYR A 26 10.46 23.03 5.14
CA TYR A 26 11.11 21.98 5.93
C TYR A 26 11.90 20.99 5.08
N LEU A 27 11.54 20.88 3.80
CA LEU A 27 12.22 20.06 2.81
C LEU A 27 12.72 20.95 1.66
N SER A 28 13.89 20.62 1.11
CA SER A 28 14.31 21.18 -0.17
C SER A 28 13.58 20.51 -1.35
N ASP A 29 13.58 21.16 -2.52
CA ASP A 29 12.99 20.60 -3.73
C ASP A 29 13.64 19.26 -4.12
N ASP A 30 14.96 19.13 -3.94
CA ASP A 30 15.67 17.85 -4.15
C ASP A 30 15.20 16.74 -3.19
N GLN A 31 14.92 17.08 -1.93
CA GLN A 31 14.39 16.13 -0.95
C GLN A 31 12.97 15.73 -1.33
N ARG A 32 12.14 16.70 -1.70
CA ARG A 32 10.79 16.48 -2.20
C ARG A 32 10.79 15.53 -3.39
N GLU A 33 11.59 15.80 -4.42
CA GLU A 33 11.64 14.98 -5.63
C GLU A 33 11.99 13.53 -5.32
N ARG A 34 13.03 13.30 -4.50
CA ARG A 34 13.44 11.96 -4.08
C ARG A 34 12.36 11.22 -3.29
N LEU A 35 11.62 11.93 -2.41
CA LEU A 35 10.58 11.32 -1.60
C LEU A 35 9.32 11.03 -2.42
N VAL A 36 8.89 11.98 -3.26
CA VAL A 36 7.78 11.81 -4.20
C VAL A 36 8.06 10.65 -5.14
N ALA A 37 9.26 10.53 -5.71
CA ALA A 37 9.63 9.41 -6.58
C ALA A 37 9.47 8.04 -5.88
N LYS A 38 9.81 7.96 -4.58
CA LYS A 38 9.60 6.74 -3.79
C LYS A 38 8.11 6.46 -3.58
N CYS A 39 7.32 7.48 -3.21
CA CYS A 39 5.87 7.35 -3.07
C CYS A 39 5.21 6.89 -4.38
N THR A 40 5.59 7.49 -5.51
CA THR A 40 5.11 7.07 -6.85
C THR A 40 5.46 5.62 -7.16
N ARG A 41 6.68 5.17 -6.81
CA ARG A 41 7.06 3.77 -7.02
C ARG A 41 6.20 2.81 -6.19
N VAL A 42 5.90 3.17 -4.95
CA VAL A 42 4.99 2.39 -4.09
C VAL A 42 3.57 2.38 -4.67
N GLY A 43 3.04 3.52 -5.11
CA GLY A 43 1.73 3.61 -5.75
C GLY A 43 1.62 2.73 -7.00
N GLN A 44 2.68 2.66 -7.83
CA GLN A 44 2.72 1.72 -8.96
C GLN A 44 2.61 0.25 -8.54
N MET A 45 3.30 -0.12 -7.45
CA MET A 45 3.24 -1.48 -6.91
C MET A 45 1.84 -1.79 -6.36
N LEU A 46 1.27 -0.87 -5.58
CA LEU A 46 -0.09 -1.01 -5.04
C LEU A 46 -1.12 -1.12 -6.17
N GLY A 47 -1.05 -0.24 -7.17
CA GLY A 47 -1.91 -0.30 -8.35
C GLY A 47 -1.80 -1.62 -9.12
N THR A 48 -0.59 -2.17 -9.26
CA THR A 48 -0.40 -3.50 -9.87
C THR A 48 -1.07 -4.60 -9.03
N MET A 49 -0.92 -4.56 -7.71
CA MET A 49 -1.54 -5.53 -6.80
C MET A 49 -3.07 -5.43 -6.78
N ILE A 50 -3.61 -4.22 -6.88
CA ILE A 50 -5.05 -3.95 -6.99
C ILE A 50 -5.59 -4.44 -8.34
N ALA A 51 -4.85 -4.26 -9.43
CA ALA A 51 -5.24 -4.70 -10.76
C ALA A 51 -5.18 -6.22 -10.94
N GLU A 52 -4.29 -6.91 -10.20
CA GLU A 52 -4.05 -8.36 -10.32
C GLU A 52 -4.38 -9.14 -9.02
N PRO A 53 -5.58 -8.98 -8.43
CA PRO A 53 -5.88 -9.50 -7.09
C PRO A 53 -5.69 -11.01 -6.95
N ASP A 54 -5.94 -11.79 -8.00
CA ASP A 54 -5.79 -13.25 -7.94
C ASP A 54 -4.34 -13.71 -7.73
N LYS A 55 -3.35 -12.91 -8.16
CA LYS A 55 -1.93 -13.19 -7.95
C LYS A 55 -1.47 -12.80 -6.54
N TRP A 56 -2.06 -11.75 -5.97
CA TRP A 56 -1.55 -11.08 -4.77
C TRP A 56 -2.40 -11.32 -3.51
N CYS A 57 -3.68 -11.60 -3.66
CA CYS A 57 -4.63 -11.85 -2.57
C CYS A 57 -5.00 -13.34 -2.54
N GLN A 58 -4.19 -14.16 -1.83
CA GLN A 58 -4.54 -15.55 -1.61
C GLN A 58 -5.75 -15.67 -0.66
N LYS A 59 -6.65 -16.61 -0.95
CA LYS A 59 -7.71 -16.96 0.01
C LYS A 59 -7.03 -17.48 1.29
N PRO A 60 -7.45 -17.00 2.47
CA PRO A 60 -6.94 -17.55 3.71
C PRO A 60 -7.21 -19.05 3.69
N ALA A 61 -6.16 -19.85 3.88
CA ALA A 61 -6.29 -21.29 4.00
C ALA A 61 -7.39 -21.57 5.02
N SER A 62 -8.45 -22.28 4.59
CA SER A 62 -9.48 -22.72 5.52
C SER A 62 -8.77 -23.46 6.65
N ARG A 63 -8.86 -22.94 7.87
CA ARG A 63 -8.37 -23.62 9.06
C ARG A 63 -9.03 -24.99 9.03
N ARG A 64 -8.24 -26.04 8.77
CA ARG A 64 -8.72 -27.42 8.78
C ARG A 64 -9.37 -27.66 10.13
N SER A 65 -10.71 -27.74 10.16
CA SER A 65 -11.45 -28.19 11.33
C SER A 65 -11.13 -29.68 11.50
N GLY A 66 -10.12 -29.98 12.29
CA GLY A 66 -9.85 -31.33 12.76
C GLY A 66 -10.91 -31.74 13.77
N LEU A 67 -12.12 -32.05 13.32
CA LEU A 67 -13.06 -32.86 14.08
C LEU A 67 -12.77 -34.32 13.73
N LYS A 68 -11.88 -34.96 14.50
CA LYS A 68 -11.79 -36.42 14.48
C LYS A 68 -13.04 -36.96 15.14
N SER A 69 -13.99 -37.43 14.33
CA SER A 69 -15.03 -38.34 14.76
C SER A 69 -14.37 -39.69 15.01
N THR A 70 -14.27 -40.08 16.28
CA THR A 70 -13.91 -41.44 16.67
C THR A 70 -15.20 -42.10 17.10
N VAL A 71 -15.61 -43.13 16.35
CA VAL A 71 -16.53 -44.19 16.77
C VAL A 71 -15.86 -44.98 17.89
#